data_AF-A0A522B378-F1
#
_entry.id   AF-A0A522B378-F1
#
_cell.length_a   1.000
_cell.length_b   1.000
_cell.length_c   1.000
_cell.angle_alpha   90.00
_cell.angle_beta   90.00
_cell.angle_gamma   90.00
#
_symmetry.space_group_name_H-M   'P 1'
#
loop_
_entity.id
_entity.type
_entity.pdbx_description
1 polymer ?
#
loop_
_entity_poly.entity_id
_entity_poly.type
_entity_poly.pdbx_seq_one_letter_code
_entity_poly.pdbx_strand_id
1 'polypeptide(L)'
;LLAAIQVIRFGPIAWYMYGGAIDEDRQLMATYLLQWSGITRSWKAGCRCYDMRGVHSPTPQPSDSEYGVYDFKRKFCAEMVSFPGEYDLVVRPRVYFAWRRLEHAVQAPARMAFRILQKLGGRL
;
A
#
# COMPACT_ATOMS: atom_id res chain seq x y z
N LEU A 1 22.13 4.54 9.62
CA LEU A 1 21.28 3.52 8.94
C LEU A 1 20.41 4.27 7.94
N LEU A 2 20.52 4.02 6.64
CA LEU A 2 19.81 4.82 5.62
C LEU A 2 18.38 4.34 5.35
N ALA A 3 18.18 3.02 5.31
CA ALA A 3 16.89 2.42 5.05
C ALA A 3 16.82 0.99 5.60
N ALA A 4 15.60 0.48 5.80
CA ALA A 4 15.32 -0.90 6.16
C ALA A 4 14.02 -1.36 5.51
N ILE A 5 13.92 -2.66 5.23
CA ILE A 5 12.69 -3.30 4.75
C ILE A 5 12.46 -4.62 5.50
N GLN A 6 11.19 -4.99 5.64
CA GLN A 6 10.75 -6.29 6.14
C GLN A 6 10.09 -7.06 5.00
N VAL A 7 10.63 -8.24 4.70
CA VAL A 7 10.09 -9.18 3.71
C VAL A 7 9.74 -10.48 4.40
N ILE A 8 8.48 -10.88 4.33
CA ILE A 8 7.98 -12.17 4.83
C ILE A 8 7.85 -13.13 3.66
N ARG A 9 8.25 -14.38 3.83
CA ARG A 9 8.08 -15.44 2.82
C ARG A 9 7.18 -16.54 3.36
N PHE A 10 6.23 -16.99 2.55
CA PHE A 10 5.38 -18.14 2.84
C PHE A 10 4.99 -18.82 1.52
N GLY A 11 5.35 -20.10 1.39
CA GLY A 11 5.21 -20.83 0.14
C GLY A 11 5.92 -20.10 -1.02
N PRO A 12 5.27 -19.95 -2.18
CA PRO A 12 5.89 -19.34 -3.37
C PRO A 12 5.86 -17.80 -3.36
N ILE A 13 5.38 -17.15 -2.29
CA ILE A 13 5.16 -15.70 -2.27
C ILE A 13 6.04 -15.04 -1.20
N ALA A 14 6.63 -13.90 -1.57
CA ALA A 14 7.31 -12.99 -0.65
C ALA A 14 6.55 -11.65 -0.58
N TRP A 15 6.19 -11.19 0.61
CA TRP A 15 5.52 -9.91 0.82
C TRP A 15 6.47 -8.87 1.39
N TYR A 16 6.60 -7.75 0.71
CA TYR A 16 7.22 -6.54 1.23
C TYR A 16 6.23 -5.84 2.18
N MET A 17 6.34 -6.12 3.48
CA MET A 17 5.34 -5.69 4.47
C MET A 17 5.56 -4.26 4.96
N TYR A 18 6.79 -3.94 5.34
CA TYR A 18 7.15 -2.65 5.90
C TYR A 18 8.48 -2.19 5.33
N GLY A 19 8.65 -0.88 5.22
CA GLY A 19 9.93 -0.29 4.91
C GLY A 19 9.97 1.17 5.30
N GLY A 20 11.16 1.65 5.58
CA GLY A 20 11.42 3.03 5.96
C GLY A 20 12.81 3.43 5.48
N ALA A 21 12.94 4.70 5.13
CA ALA A 21 14.20 5.32 4.78
C ALA A 21 14.24 6.72 5.39
N ILE A 22 15.44 7.19 5.69
CA ILE A 22 15.66 8.58 6.08
C ILE A 22 15.84 9.44 4.82
N ASP A 23 15.73 10.75 4.99
CA ASP A 23 15.80 11.70 3.86
C ASP A 23 17.26 12.05 3.50
N GLU A 24 18.18 11.85 4.43
CA GLU A 24 19.62 11.98 4.22
C GLU A 24 20.13 10.99 3.16
N ASP A 25 21.01 11.49 2.29
CA ASP A 25 21.64 10.71 1.23
C ASP A 25 20.69 9.97 0.28
N ARG A 26 19.51 10.55 0.03
CA ARG A 26 18.53 10.01 -0.91
C ARG A 26 19.12 9.69 -2.29
N GLN A 27 20.12 10.43 -2.76
CA GLN A 27 20.81 10.16 -4.03
C GLN A 27 21.46 8.77 -4.10
N LEU A 28 21.76 8.15 -2.96
CA LEU A 28 22.30 6.78 -2.89
C LEU A 28 21.25 5.71 -3.20
N MET A 29 19.96 6.08 -3.25
CA MET A 29 18.86 5.20 -3.62
C MET A 29 18.82 3.91 -2.79
N ALA A 30 19.10 4.01 -1.48
CA ALA A 30 19.21 2.86 -0.57
C ALA A 30 17.95 1.96 -0.60
N THR A 31 16.76 2.55 -0.71
CA THR A 31 15.50 1.81 -0.81
C THR A 31 15.43 0.94 -2.07
N TYR A 32 15.99 1.40 -3.19
CA TYR A 32 16.02 0.61 -4.43
C TYR A 32 16.94 -0.61 -4.29
N LEU A 33 18.11 -0.42 -3.69
CA LEU A 33 19.04 -1.52 -3.41
C LEU A 33 18.41 -2.57 -2.50
N LEU A 34 17.69 -2.13 -1.45
CA LEU A 34 17.00 -3.03 -0.54
C LEU A 34 15.90 -3.83 -1.23
N GLN A 35 15.07 -3.19 -2.06
CA GLN A 35 14.03 -3.93 -2.82
C GLN A 35 14.62 -4.93 -3.80
N TRP A 36 15.65 -4.55 -4.56
CA TRP A 36 16.33 -5.47 -5.47
C TRP A 36 16.94 -6.67 -4.73
N SER A 37 17.54 -6.41 -3.56
CA SER A 37 18.05 -7.45 -2.67
C SER A 37 16.92 -8.34 -2.15
N GLY A 38 15.78 -7.77 -1.77
CA GLY A 38 14.57 -8.50 -1.36
C GLY A 38 14.04 -9.43 -2.44
N ILE A 39 13.92 -8.93 -3.67
CA ILE A 39 13.50 -9.70 -4.86
C ILE A 39 14.48 -10.85 -5.10
N THR A 40 15.77 -10.55 -5.18
CA THR A 40 16.81 -11.54 -5.49
C THR A 40 16.89 -12.63 -4.41
N ARG A 41 16.83 -12.26 -3.14
CA ARG A 41 16.86 -13.23 -2.02
C ARG A 41 15.60 -14.09 -1.99
N SER A 42 14.44 -13.52 -2.32
CA SER A 42 13.19 -14.27 -2.38
C SER A 42 13.17 -15.25 -3.54
N TRP A 43 13.66 -14.83 -4.71
CA TRP A 43 13.83 -15.73 -5.87
C TRP A 43 14.74 -16.92 -5.54
N LYS A 44 15.92 -16.65 -4.96
CA LYS A 44 16.87 -17.70 -4.52
C LYS A 44 16.27 -18.63 -3.46
N ALA A 45 15.33 -18.13 -2.64
CA ALA A 45 14.61 -18.92 -1.65
C ALA A 45 13.43 -19.73 -2.23
N GLY A 46 13.24 -19.73 -3.56
CA GLY A 46 12.19 -20.50 -4.22
C GLY A 46 10.87 -19.75 -4.42
N CYS A 47 10.77 -18.48 -4.02
CA CYS A 47 9.58 -17.68 -4.32
C CYS A 47 9.46 -17.44 -5.84
N ARG A 48 8.22 -17.27 -6.31
CA ARG A 48 7.85 -16.97 -7.70
C ARG A 48 7.07 -15.67 -7.82
N CYS A 49 6.58 -15.13 -6.70
CA CYS A 49 5.93 -13.84 -6.64
C CYS A 49 6.59 -12.99 -5.54
N TYR A 50 6.87 -11.73 -5.88
CA TYR A 50 7.30 -10.71 -4.93
C TYR A 50 6.20 -9.63 -4.87
N ASP A 51 5.37 -9.70 -3.85
CA ASP A 51 4.22 -8.83 -3.64
C ASP A 51 4.68 -7.53 -2.96
N MET A 52 4.66 -6.44 -3.73
CA MET A 52 4.99 -5.09 -3.27
C MET A 52 3.84 -4.38 -2.53
N ARG A 53 2.72 -5.09 -2.31
CA ARG A 53 1.48 -4.63 -1.66
C ARG A 53 0.72 -3.57 -2.48
N GLY A 54 -0.45 -3.19 -1.97
CA GLY A 54 -1.39 -2.31 -2.67
C GLY A 54 -0.89 -0.88 -2.90
N VAL A 55 -1.54 -0.23 -3.87
CA VAL A 55 -1.51 1.22 -4.10
C VAL A 55 -2.94 1.74 -3.91
N HIS A 56 -3.09 3.01 -3.53
CA HIS A 56 -4.41 3.53 -3.16
C HIS A 56 -5.36 3.78 -4.34
N SER A 57 -4.81 4.20 -5.48
CA SER A 57 -5.61 4.49 -6.68
C SER A 57 -5.59 3.31 -7.64
N PRO A 58 -6.75 2.84 -8.13
CA PRO A 58 -6.81 1.85 -9.21
C PRO A 58 -6.33 2.45 -10.55
N THR A 59 -6.34 3.78 -10.67
CA THR A 59 -5.85 4.51 -11.85
C THR A 59 -4.93 5.63 -11.38
N PRO A 60 -3.67 5.34 -11.03
CA PRO A 60 -2.74 6.31 -10.46
C PRO A 60 -2.47 7.46 -11.43
N GLN A 61 -2.68 8.70 -10.98
CA GLN A 61 -2.39 9.92 -11.72
C GLN A 61 -1.23 10.70 -11.08
N PRO A 62 -0.40 11.43 -11.85
CA PRO A 62 0.68 12.25 -11.30
C PRO A 62 0.24 13.31 -10.28
N SER A 63 -1.03 13.74 -10.33
CA SER A 63 -1.64 14.65 -9.36
C SER A 63 -1.96 14.00 -8.01
N ASP A 64 -1.91 12.67 -7.91
CA ASP A 64 -2.23 11.95 -6.68
C ASP A 64 -1.07 12.08 -5.69
N SER A 65 -1.39 12.36 -4.43
CA SER A 65 -0.41 12.54 -3.35
C SER A 65 0.52 11.32 -3.15
N GLU A 66 0.07 10.13 -3.53
CA GLU A 66 0.80 8.87 -3.37
C GLU A 66 1.30 8.30 -4.70
N TYR A 67 1.27 9.08 -5.78
CA TYR A 67 1.75 8.65 -7.10
C TYR A 67 3.22 8.18 -7.04
N GLY A 68 4.04 8.79 -6.19
CA GLY A 68 5.43 8.37 -5.97
C GLY A 68 5.57 6.91 -5.50
N VAL A 69 4.62 6.41 -4.70
CA VAL A 69 4.61 5.00 -4.24
C VAL A 69 4.31 4.07 -5.41
N TYR A 70 3.34 4.44 -6.25
CA TYR A 70 3.04 3.69 -7.47
C TYR A 70 4.22 3.69 -8.45
N ASP A 71 4.80 4.86 -8.73
CA ASP A 71 5.94 4.99 -9.64
C ASP A 71 7.15 4.18 -9.18
N PHE A 72 7.44 4.22 -7.88
CA PHE A 72 8.47 3.39 -7.24
C PHE A 72 8.25 1.90 -7.50
N LYS A 73 7.04 1.39 -7.26
CA LYS A 73 6.71 -0.03 -7.44
C LYS A 73 6.79 -0.45 -8.91
N ARG A 74 6.22 0.37 -9.81
CA ARG A 74 6.23 0.15 -11.27
C ARG A 74 7.64 -0.03 -11.82
N LYS A 75 8.63 0.70 -11.29
CA LYS A 75 10.04 0.60 -11.72
C LYS A 75 10.68 -0.77 -11.48
N PHE A 76 10.09 -1.62 -10.64
CA PHE A 76 10.49 -3.01 -10.45
C PHE A 76 9.72 -4.00 -11.34
N CYS A 77 9.09 -3.50 -12.41
CA CYS A 77 8.21 -4.28 -13.29
C CYS A 77 7.02 -4.90 -12.53
N ALA A 78 6.55 -4.26 -11.45
CA ALA A 78 5.40 -4.73 -10.70
C ALA A 78 4.12 -4.63 -11.55
N GLU A 79 3.33 -5.69 -11.54
CA GLU A 79 2.00 -5.73 -12.14
C GLU A 79 0.94 -5.30 -11.13
N MET A 80 -0.04 -4.51 -11.57
CA MET A 80 -1.20 -4.17 -10.75
C MET A 80 -2.23 -5.30 -10.83
N VAL A 81 -2.46 -5.96 -9.69
CA VAL A 81 -3.49 -7.01 -9.56
C VAL A 81 -4.62 -6.46 -8.69
N SER A 82 -5.84 -6.51 -9.23
CA SER A 82 -7.06 -6.17 -8.48
C SER A 82 -7.65 -7.43 -7.85
N PHE A 83 -7.86 -7.39 -6.54
CA PHE A 83 -8.56 -8.45 -5.83
C PHE A 83 -10.08 -8.22 -5.91
N PRO A 84 -10.90 -9.27 -5.79
CA PRO A 84 -12.36 -9.16 -5.83
C PRO A 84 -12.96 -8.32 -4.69
N GLY A 85 -12.14 -7.94 -3.70
CA GLY A 85 -12.54 -7.12 -2.57
C GLY A 85 -12.95 -7.95 -1.37
N GLU A 86 -13.72 -7.32 -0.49
CA GLU A 86 -14.19 -7.91 0.76
C GLU A 86 -15.57 -8.54 0.57
N TYR A 87 -15.78 -9.71 1.18
CA TYR A 87 -17.05 -10.43 1.17
C TYR A 87 -17.54 -10.63 2.60
N ASP A 88 -18.77 -10.17 2.87
CA ASP A 88 -19.37 -10.25 4.20
C ASP A 88 -20.32 -11.46 4.32
N LEU A 89 -20.01 -12.40 5.21
CA LEU A 89 -20.96 -13.43 5.63
C LEU A 89 -21.88 -12.87 6.72
N VAL A 90 -23.11 -12.51 6.36
CA VAL A 90 -24.06 -11.88 7.27
C VAL A 90 -24.72 -12.93 8.18
N VAL A 91 -24.11 -13.18 9.34
CA VAL A 91 -24.65 -14.13 10.35
C VAL A 91 -25.88 -13.59 11.08
N ARG A 92 -25.94 -12.27 11.32
CA ARG A 92 -27.05 -11.59 12.03
C ARG A 92 -27.56 -10.38 11.23
N PRO A 93 -28.59 -10.56 10.37
CA PRO A 93 -29.02 -9.52 9.43
C PRO A 93 -29.39 -8.18 10.07
N ARG A 94 -30.13 -8.19 11.19
CA ARG A 94 -30.56 -6.95 11.86
C ARG A 94 -29.39 -6.15 12.44
N VAL A 95 -28.43 -6.84 13.07
CA VAL A 95 -27.23 -6.20 13.66
C VAL A 95 -26.34 -5.67 12.56
N TYR A 96 -26.11 -6.46 11.51
CA TYR A 96 -25.32 -6.05 10.36
C TYR A 96 -25.92 -4.82 9.67
N PHE A 97 -27.24 -4.79 9.47
CA PHE A 97 -27.91 -3.62 8.91
C PHE A 97 -27.71 -2.35 9.76
N ALA A 98 -27.93 -2.44 11.07
CA ALA A 98 -27.72 -1.32 11.98
C ALA A 98 -26.26 -0.86 11.97
N TRP A 99 -25.31 -1.79 11.99
CA TRP A 99 -23.88 -1.51 11.92
C TRP A 99 -23.50 -0.78 10.63
N ARG A 100 -23.91 -1.30 9.47
CA ARG A 100 -23.62 -0.67 8.17
C ARG A 100 -24.21 0.74 8.08
N ARG A 101 -25.40 0.98 8.64
CA ARG A 101 -25.99 2.33 8.70
C ARG A 101 -25.16 3.27 9.57
N LEU A 102 -24.72 2.81 10.75
CA LEU A 102 -23.88 3.60 11.65
C LEU A 102 -22.51 3.89 11.02
N GLU A 103 -21.89 2.88 10.42
CA GLU A 103 -20.63 3.01 9.70
C GLU A 103 -20.72 4.09 8.62
N HIS A 104 -21.74 4.03 7.76
CA HIS A 104 -21.93 5.04 6.72
C HIS A 104 -22.15 6.44 7.30
N ALA A 105 -22.90 6.56 8.40
CA ALA A 105 -23.14 7.83 9.08
C ALA A 105 -21.87 8.43 9.71
N VAL A 106 -20.93 7.60 10.19
CA VAL A 106 -19.65 8.05 10.77
C VAL A 106 -18.59 8.32 9.69
N GLN A 107 -18.49 7.46 8.68
CA GLN A 107 -17.47 7.60 7.64
C GLN A 107 -17.76 8.77 6.69
N ALA A 108 -19.02 9.13 6.43
CA ALA A 108 -19.35 10.26 5.58
C ALA A 108 -18.76 11.59 6.07
N PRO A 109 -18.99 12.03 7.33
CA PRO A 109 -18.38 13.24 7.85
C PRO A 109 -16.87 13.10 8.00
N ALA A 110 -16.34 11.92 8.38
CA ALA A 110 -14.90 11.71 8.47
C ALA A 110 -14.18 11.86 7.12
N ARG A 111 -14.74 11.29 6.04
CA ARG A 111 -14.22 11.46 4.67
C ARG A 111 -14.29 12.91 4.22
N MET A 112 -15.37 13.63 4.55
CA MET A 112 -15.50 15.04 4.22
C MET A 112 -14.46 15.88 4.97
N ALA A 113 -14.31 15.68 6.28
CA ALA A 113 -13.31 16.35 7.10
C ALA A 113 -11.88 16.07 6.60
N PHE A 114 -11.56 14.82 6.29
CA PHE A 114 -10.26 14.43 5.75
C PHE A 114 -9.96 15.13 4.42
N ARG A 115 -10.93 15.20 3.50
CA ARG A 115 -10.78 15.94 2.22
C ARG A 115 -10.59 17.43 2.43
N ILE A 116 -11.30 18.04 3.39
CA ILE A 116 -11.13 19.46 3.74
C ILE A 116 -9.73 19.70 4.32
N LEU A 117 -9.29 18.86 5.26
CA LEU A 117 -7.96 18.94 5.86
C LEU A 117 -6.85 18.78 4.82
N GLN A 118 -6.99 17.86 3.85
CA GLN A 118 -6.02 17.75 2.75
C GLN A 118 -5.98 19.01 1.87
N LYS A 119 -7.14 19.63 1.57
CA LYS A 119 -7.18 20.88 0.79
C LYS A 119 -6.61 22.08 1.55
N LEU A 120 -6.75 22.11 2.87
CA LEU A 120 -6.20 23.17 3.72
C LEU A 120 -4.71 22.97 4.01
N GLY A 121 -4.26 21.72 4.16
CA GLY A 121 -2.87 21.35 4.43
C GLY A 121 -1.95 21.37 3.20
N GLY A 122 -2.49 21.30 1.98
CA GLY A 122 -1.73 21.47 0.74
C GLY A 122 -1.41 22.92 0.35
N ARG A 123 -1.49 23.87 1.30
CA ARG A 123 -1.29 25.32 1.10
C ARG A 123 -0.15 25.94 1.93
N LEU A 124 0.73 25.12 2.51
CA LEU A 124 1.98 25.55 3.14
C LEU A 124 3.17 24.86 2.47
#